data_AF-A0A5C8TFI0-F1
#
_entry.id   AF-A0A5C8TFI0-F1
#
_cell.length_a   1.000
_cell.length_b   1.000
_cell.length_c   1.000
_cell.angle_alpha   90.00
_cell.angle_beta   90.00
_cell.angle_gamma   90.00
#
_symmetry.space_group_name_H-M   'P 1'
#
loop_
_entity.id
_entity.type
_entity.pdbx_description
1 polymer ?
#
loop_
_entity_poly.entity_id
_entity_poly.type
_entity_poly.pdbx_seq_one_letter_code
_entity_poly.pdbx_strand_id
1 'polypeptide(L)'
;FQAAPWLGGVALALLALAGLALLAIVVRELRGLWRERKIEHLRQAAVTAIATRDHSAAQGVVRDLSAFYAERVGLAAGRQRLEASADAILDVDDRIGLAEHELLSPLDRQARNAIATAAKQVSGVTALSPRAIVDVAFVVFSAVRLLRRIAAIYGGRPGFLGFLRLARAALTHLTVTGGMAVGESMIQQVLGLGIAARVSAKLGEGVLNGLMTARFGLAALAVCRPLPFVREAPPRLSDVAGELLRPADPEPK
;
A
#
# COMPACT_ATOMS: atom_id res chain seq x y z
N PHE A 1 21.74 32.63 44.69
CA PHE A 1 21.03 32.03 43.53
C PHE A 1 19.64 32.64 43.42
N GLN A 2 19.51 33.76 42.69
CA GLN A 2 18.19 34.32 42.39
C GLN A 2 17.59 33.47 41.27
N ALA A 3 16.59 32.64 41.59
CA ALA A 3 15.85 31.88 40.61
C ALA A 3 15.11 32.87 39.71
N ALA A 4 15.47 32.94 38.43
CA ALA A 4 14.78 33.81 37.48
C ALA A 4 13.40 33.18 37.15
N PRO A 5 12.28 33.73 37.66
CA PRO A 5 10.97 33.07 37.59
C PRO A 5 10.44 32.92 36.15
N TRP A 6 10.93 33.76 35.23
CA TRP A 6 10.61 33.67 33.80
C TRP A 6 11.16 32.39 33.15
N LEU A 7 12.32 31.88 33.59
CA LEU A 7 12.87 30.61 33.12
C LEU A 7 11.99 29.43 33.54
N GLY A 8 11.38 29.50 34.73
CA GLY A 8 10.40 28.51 35.20
C GLY A 8 9.12 28.49 34.36
N GLY A 9 8.61 29.66 33.99
CA GLY A 9 7.46 29.78 33.09
C GLY A 9 7.73 29.24 31.69
N VAL A 10 8.91 29.53 31.12
CA VAL A 10 9.33 28.99 29.81
C VAL A 10 9.52 27.47 29.88
N ALA A 11 10.16 26.95 30.93
CA ALA A 11 10.31 25.51 31.11
C ALA A 11 8.97 24.79 31.24
N LEU A 12 8.01 25.37 31.98
CA LEU A 12 6.66 24.80 32.12
C LEU A 12 5.88 24.83 30.80
N ALA A 13 6.01 25.90 30.01
CA ALA A 13 5.40 26.00 28.69
C ALA A 13 5.99 24.98 27.70
N LEU A 14 7.32 24.80 27.70
CA LEU A 14 7.99 23.79 26.88
C LEU A 14 7.60 22.36 27.30
N LEU A 15 7.49 22.10 28.60
CA LEU A 15 7.04 20.82 29.14
C LEU A 15 5.59 20.52 28.73
N ALA A 16 4.70 21.50 28.84
CA ALA A 16 3.31 21.38 28.41
C ALA A 16 3.20 21.12 26.90
N LEU A 17 3.99 21.83 26.08
CA LEU A 17 4.04 21.63 24.64
C LEU A 17 4.58 20.23 24.27
N ALA A 18 5.65 19.78 24.94
CA ALA A 18 6.19 18.44 24.76
C ALA A 18 5.19 17.36 25.16
N GLY A 19 4.47 17.55 26.27
CA GLY A 19 3.39 16.67 26.72
C GLY A 19 2.24 16.57 25.70
N LEU A 20 1.79 17.70 25.15
CA LEU A 20 0.78 17.74 24.09
C LEU A 20 1.26 17.05 22.80
N ALA A 21 2.51 17.27 22.39
CA ALA A 21 3.10 16.61 21.24
C ALA A 21 3.18 15.09 21.42
N LEU A 22 3.60 14.63 22.60
CA LEU A 22 3.65 13.22 22.95
C LEU A 22 2.24 12.60 22.96
N LEU A 23 1.27 13.27 23.58
CA LEU A 23 -0.13 12.82 23.58
C LEU A 23 -0.68 12.71 22.16
N ALA A 24 -0.41 13.69 21.29
CA ALA A 24 -0.81 13.66 19.90
C ALA A 24 -0.19 12.46 19.14
N ILE A 25 1.08 12.13 19.41
CA ILE A 25 1.75 10.95 18.84
C ILE A 25 1.09 9.66 19.33
N VAL A 26 0.85 9.53 20.63
CA VAL A 26 0.23 8.34 21.23
C VAL A 26 -1.19 8.14 20.71
N VAL A 27 -2.02 9.19 20.68
CA VAL A 27 -3.37 9.13 20.13
C VAL A 27 -3.35 8.75 18.65
N ARG A 28 -2.39 9.27 17.87
CA ARG A 28 -2.22 8.91 16.46
C ARG A 28 -1.85 7.44 16.29
N GLU A 29 -0.96 6.91 17.12
CA GLU A 29 -0.54 5.51 17.08
C GLU A 29 -1.69 4.57 17.45
N LEU A 30 -2.43 4.89 18.52
CA LEU A 30 -3.59 4.12 18.96
C LEU A 30 -4.69 4.08 17.90
N ARG A 31 -5.00 5.22 17.25
CA ARG A 31 -5.96 5.25 16.14
C ARG A 31 -5.51 4.40 14.96
N GLY A 32 -4.21 4.41 14.66
CA GLY A 32 -3.62 3.56 13.62
C GLY A 32 -3.85 2.07 13.92
N LEU A 33 -3.54 1.64 15.14
CA LEU A 33 -3.68 0.25 15.58
C LEU A 33 -5.14 -0.23 15.60
N TRP A 34 -6.07 0.60 16.06
CA TRP A 34 -7.50 0.26 16.06
C TRP A 34 -8.04 0.06 14.66
N ARG A 35 -7.65 0.93 13.72
CA ARG A 35 -8.08 0.83 12.33
C ARG A 35 -7.47 -0.38 11.62
N GLU A 36 -6.23 -0.71 11.94
CA GLU A 36 -5.55 -1.91 11.45
C GLU A 36 -6.22 -3.20 11.95
N ARG A 37 -6.65 -3.24 13.22
CA ARG A 37 -7.42 -4.36 13.77
C ARG A 37 -8.80 -4.50 13.12
N LYS A 38 -9.47 -3.40 12.80
CA LYS A 38 -10.77 -3.41 12.11
C LYS A 38 -10.64 -4.00 10.71
N ILE A 39 -9.58 -3.64 9.98
CA ILE A 39 -9.26 -4.20 8.65
C ILE A 39 -9.00 -5.70 8.76
N GLU A 40 -8.18 -6.12 9.72
CA GLU A 40 -7.88 -7.55 9.92
C GLU A 40 -9.14 -8.34 10.27
N HIS A 41 -9.98 -7.81 11.17
CA HIS A 41 -11.26 -8.43 11.52
C HIS A 41 -12.20 -8.56 10.32
N LEU A 42 -12.32 -7.51 9.50
CA LEU A 42 -13.11 -7.56 8.26
C LEU A 42 -12.60 -8.66 7.32
N ARG A 43 -11.29 -8.76 7.14
CA ARG A 43 -10.67 -9.75 6.28
C ARG A 43 -10.91 -11.17 6.79
N GLN A 44 -10.69 -11.41 8.08
CA GLN A 44 -10.92 -12.71 8.71
C GLN A 44 -12.39 -13.11 8.64
N ALA A 45 -13.30 -12.19 8.98
CA ALA A 45 -14.74 -12.44 8.90
C ALA A 45 -15.19 -12.77 7.46
N ALA A 46 -14.63 -12.07 6.45
CA ALA A 46 -14.89 -12.38 5.04
C ALA A 46 -14.41 -13.78 4.66
N VAL A 47 -13.17 -14.14 5.03
CA VAL A 47 -12.60 -15.47 4.75
C VAL A 47 -13.42 -16.57 5.42
N THR A 48 -13.81 -16.37 6.69
CA THR A 48 -14.65 -17.33 7.41
C THR A 48 -16.03 -17.46 6.77
N ALA A 49 -16.68 -16.34 6.43
CA ALA A 49 -18.00 -16.35 5.81
C ALA A 49 -18.00 -17.11 4.46
N ILE A 50 -16.97 -16.92 3.64
CA ILE A 50 -16.77 -17.66 2.38
C ILE A 50 -16.57 -19.15 2.65
N ALA A 51 -15.68 -19.49 3.59
CA ALA A 51 -15.35 -20.88 3.91
C ALA A 51 -16.55 -21.67 4.48
N THR A 52 -17.37 -21.03 5.31
CA THR A 52 -18.56 -21.67 5.92
C THR A 52 -19.83 -21.49 5.10
N ARG A 53 -19.80 -20.71 4.01
CA ARG A 53 -20.97 -20.29 3.23
C ARG A 53 -22.09 -19.71 4.10
N ASP A 54 -21.72 -18.94 5.12
CA ASP A 54 -22.68 -18.30 6.02
C ASP A 54 -23.17 -16.98 5.41
N HIS A 55 -24.41 -17.00 4.93
CA HIS A 55 -25.07 -15.83 4.36
C HIS A 55 -25.13 -14.65 5.34
N SER A 56 -25.49 -14.91 6.60
CA SER A 56 -25.65 -13.85 7.62
C SER A 56 -24.33 -13.17 7.95
N ALA A 57 -23.26 -13.96 8.07
CA ALA A 57 -21.90 -13.44 8.25
C ALA A 57 -21.46 -12.60 7.04
N ALA A 58 -21.75 -13.06 5.81
CA ALA A 58 -21.44 -12.31 4.59
C ALA A 58 -22.18 -10.96 4.53
N GLN A 59 -23.45 -10.89 4.95
CA GLN A 59 -24.17 -9.60 5.04
C GLN A 59 -23.51 -8.68 6.06
N GLY A 60 -23.11 -9.23 7.21
CA GLY A 60 -22.39 -8.49 8.26
C GLY A 60 -21.07 -7.88 7.74
N VAL A 61 -20.28 -8.67 7.00
CA VAL A 61 -19.03 -8.20 6.37
C VAL A 61 -19.27 -7.04 5.42
N VAL A 62 -20.26 -7.17 4.53
CA VAL A 62 -20.59 -6.12 3.55
C VAL A 62 -21.05 -4.84 4.23
N ARG A 63 -21.92 -4.95 5.24
CA ARG A 63 -22.38 -3.80 6.04
C ARG A 63 -21.23 -3.11 6.76
N ASP A 64 -20.39 -3.88 7.44
CA ASP A 64 -19.26 -3.34 8.20
C ASP A 64 -18.21 -2.69 7.28
N LEU A 65 -18.02 -3.22 6.07
CA LEU A 65 -17.17 -2.63 5.04
C LEU A 65 -17.75 -1.33 4.48
N SER A 66 -19.06 -1.29 4.19
CA SER A 66 -19.76 -0.06 3.76
C SER A 66 -19.65 1.02 4.84
N ALA A 67 -19.85 0.66 6.11
CA ALA A 67 -19.68 1.55 7.25
C ALA A 67 -18.24 2.04 7.42
N PHE A 68 -17.24 1.17 7.21
CA PHE A 68 -15.82 1.54 7.26
C PHE A 68 -15.46 2.63 6.24
N TYR A 69 -16.14 2.64 5.10
CA TYR A 69 -15.95 3.62 4.02
C TYR A 69 -17.02 4.73 3.98
N ALA A 70 -17.87 4.86 5.01
CA ALA A 70 -18.99 5.79 5.02
C ALA A 70 -18.57 7.26 4.83
N GLU A 71 -17.46 7.68 5.45
CA GLU A 71 -16.94 9.05 5.36
C GLU A 71 -16.27 9.38 4.02
N ARG A 72 -16.09 8.39 3.13
CA ARG A 72 -15.34 8.56 1.89
C ARG A 72 -16.27 8.93 0.74
N VAL A 73 -16.34 10.23 0.43
CA VAL A 73 -17.20 10.80 -0.63
C VAL A 73 -17.04 10.07 -1.97
N GLY A 74 -15.80 9.78 -2.38
CA GLY A 74 -15.52 9.09 -3.64
C GLY A 74 -16.04 7.64 -3.76
N LEU A 75 -16.52 7.04 -2.66
CA LEU A 75 -17.12 5.70 -2.64
C LEU A 75 -18.63 5.73 -2.41
N ALA A 76 -19.25 6.91 -2.30
CA ALA A 76 -20.69 7.02 -2.04
C ALA A 76 -21.56 6.32 -3.10
N ALA A 77 -21.22 6.48 -4.39
CA ALA A 77 -21.94 5.83 -5.48
C ALA A 77 -21.83 4.30 -5.44
N GLY A 78 -20.65 3.75 -5.12
CA GLY A 78 -20.44 2.31 -4.97
C GLY A 78 -21.23 1.75 -3.78
N ARG A 79 -21.27 2.48 -2.65
CA ARG A 79 -22.09 2.11 -1.48
C ARG A 79 -23.58 2.09 -1.80
N GLN A 80 -24.07 3.09 -2.53
CA GLN A 80 -25.48 3.14 -2.94
C GLN A 80 -25.86 1.97 -3.86
N ARG A 81 -25.01 1.60 -4.83
CA ARG A 81 -25.23 0.42 -5.69
C ARG A 81 -25.22 -0.89 -4.91
N LEU A 82 -24.37 -0.98 -3.89
CA LEU A 82 -24.28 -2.13 -3.01
C LEU A 82 -25.53 -2.27 -2.13
N GLU A 83 -26.05 -1.18 -1.58
CA GLU A 83 -27.31 -1.13 -0.83
C GLU A 83 -28.50 -1.52 -1.71
N ALA A 84 -28.57 -0.99 -2.94
CA ALA A 84 -29.63 -1.33 -3.89
C ALA A 84 -29.65 -2.83 -4.28
N SER A 85 -28.50 -3.50 -4.24
CA SER A 85 -28.36 -4.92 -4.61
C SER A 85 -28.33 -5.87 -3.40
N ALA A 86 -28.43 -5.35 -2.18
CA ALA A 86 -28.17 -6.10 -0.94
C ALA A 86 -29.14 -7.27 -0.72
N ASP A 87 -30.39 -7.13 -1.13
CA ASP A 87 -31.44 -8.15 -0.96
C ASP A 87 -31.55 -9.10 -2.16
N ALA A 88 -31.00 -8.72 -3.32
CA ALA A 88 -31.07 -9.51 -4.55
C ALA A 88 -30.04 -10.65 -4.61
N ILE A 89 -28.93 -10.54 -3.87
CA ILE A 89 -27.82 -11.48 -3.96
C ILE A 89 -27.88 -12.53 -2.86
N LEU A 90 -28.23 -13.75 -3.23
CA LEU A 90 -28.34 -14.87 -2.29
C LEU A 90 -27.00 -15.55 -2.05
N ASP A 91 -26.14 -15.68 -3.07
CA ASP A 91 -24.85 -16.37 -2.93
C ASP A 91 -23.82 -15.55 -2.14
N VAL A 92 -23.02 -16.23 -1.32
CA VAL A 92 -22.01 -15.60 -0.44
C VAL A 92 -20.87 -14.99 -1.25
N ASP A 93 -20.38 -15.72 -2.27
CA ASP A 93 -19.26 -15.29 -3.09
C ASP A 93 -19.66 -14.13 -3.98
N ASP A 94 -20.87 -14.16 -4.54
CA ASP A 94 -21.47 -13.04 -5.28
C ASP A 94 -21.60 -11.79 -4.40
N ARG A 95 -22.05 -11.95 -3.15
CA ARG A 95 -22.30 -10.82 -2.25
C ARG A 95 -21.00 -10.12 -1.86
N ILE A 96 -19.98 -10.89 -1.48
CA ILE A 96 -18.66 -10.33 -1.14
C ILE A 96 -17.96 -9.82 -2.41
N GLY A 97 -18.10 -10.52 -3.54
CA GLY A 97 -17.56 -10.11 -4.83
C GLY A 97 -18.14 -8.80 -5.35
N LEU A 98 -19.44 -8.54 -5.15
CA LEU A 98 -20.04 -7.25 -5.51
C LEU A 98 -19.48 -6.12 -4.63
N ALA A 99 -19.36 -6.35 -3.32
CA ALA A 99 -18.79 -5.37 -2.40
C ALA A 99 -17.31 -5.08 -2.75
N GLU A 100 -16.55 -6.11 -3.10
CA GLU A 100 -15.20 -6.01 -3.63
C GLU A 100 -15.16 -5.10 -4.88
N HIS A 101 -15.99 -5.39 -5.87
CA HIS A 101 -16.00 -4.65 -7.13
C HIS A 101 -16.39 -3.17 -6.95
N GLU A 102 -17.48 -2.91 -6.22
CA GLU A 102 -18.04 -1.57 -6.09
C GLU A 102 -17.20 -0.64 -5.21
N LEU A 103 -16.54 -1.19 -4.18
CA LEU A 103 -15.80 -0.39 -3.19
C LEU A 103 -14.29 -0.44 -3.39
N LEU A 104 -13.72 -1.59 -3.76
CA LEU A 104 -12.26 -1.79 -3.81
C LEU A 104 -11.68 -1.56 -5.20
N SER A 105 -12.39 -1.87 -6.29
CA SER A 105 -11.90 -1.65 -7.66
C SER A 105 -11.36 -0.22 -7.93
N PRO A 106 -12.03 0.89 -7.54
CA PRO A 106 -11.46 2.22 -7.69
C PRO A 106 -10.22 2.48 -6.82
N LEU A 107 -10.09 1.80 -5.68
CA LEU A 107 -8.92 1.89 -4.79
C LEU A 107 -7.75 1.07 -5.34
N ASP A 108 -8.04 -0.11 -5.87
CA ASP A 108 -7.07 -1.01 -6.51
C ASP A 108 -6.45 -0.34 -7.74
N ARG A 109 -7.22 0.44 -8.51
CA ARG A 109 -6.67 1.31 -9.58
C ARG A 109 -5.73 2.40 -9.04
N GLN A 110 -6.12 3.11 -7.99
CA GLN A 110 -5.25 4.13 -7.39
C GLN A 110 -3.94 3.53 -6.85
N ALA A 111 -4.02 2.34 -6.24
CA ALA A 111 -2.86 1.64 -5.72
C ALA A 111 -1.94 1.18 -6.86
N ARG A 112 -2.47 0.59 -7.93
CA ARG A 112 -1.71 0.24 -9.15
C ARG A 112 -0.95 1.44 -9.72
N ASN A 113 -1.63 2.57 -9.93
CA ASN A 113 -1.01 3.78 -10.45
C ASN A 113 0.13 4.29 -9.53
N ALA A 114 -0.06 4.23 -8.20
CA ALA A 114 0.96 4.62 -7.24
C ALA A 114 2.19 3.71 -7.29
N ILE A 115 1.97 2.39 -7.44
CA ILE A 115 3.04 1.40 -7.59
C ILE A 115 3.80 1.63 -8.90
N ALA A 116 3.08 1.81 -10.02
CA ALA A 116 3.70 2.09 -11.33
C ALA A 116 4.54 3.37 -11.26
N THR A 117 3.99 4.45 -10.70
CA THR A 117 4.72 5.72 -10.55
C THR A 117 6.00 5.56 -9.73
N ALA A 118 5.94 4.87 -8.59
CA ALA A 118 7.11 4.63 -7.75
C ALA A 118 8.16 3.78 -8.47
N ALA A 119 7.74 2.74 -9.19
CA ALA A 119 8.63 1.88 -9.96
C ALA A 119 9.28 2.63 -11.14
N LYS A 120 8.57 3.54 -11.84
CA LYS A 120 9.17 4.44 -12.85
C LYS A 120 10.25 5.33 -12.23
N GLN A 121 9.94 5.95 -11.09
CA GLN A 121 10.86 6.84 -10.39
C GLN A 121 12.13 6.11 -9.94
N VAL A 122 11.98 4.93 -9.34
CA VAL A 122 13.12 4.10 -8.95
C VAL A 122 13.93 3.67 -10.17
N SER A 123 13.28 3.19 -11.23
CA SER A 123 13.97 2.79 -12.45
C SER A 123 14.76 3.92 -13.09
N GLY A 124 14.19 5.12 -13.15
CA GLY A 124 14.86 6.30 -13.68
C GLY A 124 16.04 6.75 -12.81
N VAL A 125 15.87 6.78 -11.49
CA VAL A 125 16.94 7.20 -10.56
C VAL A 125 18.08 6.20 -10.57
N THR A 126 17.82 4.88 -10.54
CA THR A 126 18.88 3.87 -10.61
C THR A 126 19.64 3.95 -11.93
N ALA A 127 18.94 4.10 -13.07
CA ALA A 127 19.59 4.17 -14.38
C ALA A 127 20.49 5.41 -14.54
N LEU A 128 20.15 6.51 -13.87
CA LEU A 128 20.87 7.79 -13.94
C LEU A 128 21.81 8.04 -12.76
N SER A 129 21.78 7.22 -11.71
CA SER A 129 22.54 7.49 -10.48
C SER A 129 24.03 7.18 -10.66
N PRO A 130 24.92 8.18 -10.46
CA PRO A 130 26.35 7.96 -10.48
C PRO A 130 26.90 7.38 -9.16
N ARG A 131 26.09 7.35 -8.07
CA ARG A 131 26.50 6.89 -6.74
C ARG A 131 25.54 5.85 -6.17
N ALA A 132 26.08 4.66 -5.87
CA ALA A 132 25.32 3.54 -5.31
C ALA A 132 24.60 3.89 -3.99
N ILE A 133 25.19 4.72 -3.14
CA ILE A 133 24.57 5.15 -1.86
C ILE A 133 23.29 5.95 -2.10
N VAL A 134 23.31 6.85 -3.10
CA VAL A 134 22.15 7.70 -3.43
C VAL A 134 21.01 6.85 -3.99
N ASP A 135 21.36 5.86 -4.82
CA ASP A 135 20.39 4.91 -5.38
C ASP A 135 19.69 4.10 -4.28
N VAL A 136 20.46 3.43 -3.41
CA VAL A 136 19.90 2.63 -2.31
C VAL A 136 19.05 3.49 -1.37
N ALA A 137 19.51 4.69 -1.02
CA ALA A 137 18.75 5.61 -0.18
C ALA A 137 17.41 6.01 -0.84
N PHE A 138 17.43 6.28 -2.15
CA PHE A 138 16.22 6.64 -2.90
C PHE A 138 15.23 5.47 -3.01
N VAL A 139 15.73 4.25 -3.24
CA VAL A 139 14.91 3.03 -3.26
C VAL A 139 14.21 2.83 -1.92
N VAL A 140 14.95 2.92 -0.81
CA VAL A 140 14.38 2.79 0.55
C VAL A 140 13.34 3.89 0.82
N PHE A 141 13.67 5.14 0.49
CA PHE A 141 12.73 6.26 0.62
C PHE A 141 11.44 6.03 -0.18
N SER A 142 11.58 5.58 -1.42
CA SER A 142 10.46 5.30 -2.33
C SER A 142 9.60 4.16 -1.80
N ALA A 143 10.20 3.08 -1.28
CA ALA A 143 9.48 1.97 -0.67
C ALA A 143 8.67 2.41 0.58
N VAL A 144 9.28 3.19 1.47
CA VAL A 144 8.60 3.75 2.66
C VAL A 144 7.42 4.64 2.25
N ARG A 145 7.65 5.55 1.29
CA ARG A 145 6.61 6.46 0.79
C ARG A 145 5.47 5.70 0.10
N LEU A 146 5.80 4.70 -0.72
CA LEU A 146 4.84 3.86 -1.42
C LEU A 146 3.96 3.08 -0.45
N LEU A 147 4.55 2.40 0.54
CA LEU A 147 3.78 1.65 1.53
C LEU A 147 2.81 2.54 2.32
N ARG A 148 3.25 3.73 2.75
CA ARG A 148 2.36 4.71 3.41
C ARG A 148 1.23 5.16 2.50
N ARG A 149 1.53 5.36 1.20
CA ARG A 149 0.52 5.77 0.21
C ARG A 149 -0.50 4.65 -0.03
N ILE A 150 -0.06 3.41 -0.20
CA ILE A 150 -0.93 2.23 -0.36
C ILE A 150 -1.83 2.06 0.86
N ALA A 151 -1.25 2.09 2.07
CA ALA A 151 -2.03 1.99 3.30
C ALA A 151 -3.11 3.10 3.36
N ALA A 152 -2.75 4.34 3.03
CA ALA A 152 -3.70 5.45 2.95
C ALA A 152 -4.80 5.26 1.90
N ILE A 153 -4.50 4.64 0.76
CA ILE A 153 -5.49 4.33 -0.29
C ILE A 153 -6.56 3.37 0.24
N TYR A 154 -6.19 2.36 1.03
CA TYR A 154 -7.15 1.42 1.64
C TYR A 154 -7.74 1.89 2.97
N GLY A 155 -7.48 3.14 3.37
CA GLY A 155 -8.03 3.73 4.59
C GLY A 155 -7.22 3.45 5.85
N GLY A 156 -6.06 2.80 5.75
CA GLY A 156 -5.07 2.73 6.82
C GLY A 156 -4.31 4.05 6.98
N ARG A 157 -3.99 4.43 8.23
CA ARG A 157 -3.04 5.50 8.52
C ARG A 157 -2.01 4.96 9.50
N PRO A 158 -1.06 4.14 9.03
CA PRO A 158 -0.13 3.47 9.93
C PRO A 158 0.70 4.53 10.67
N GLY A 159 0.72 4.39 11.98
CA GLY A 159 1.72 5.02 12.83
C GLY A 159 3.09 4.38 12.62
N PHE A 160 4.03 4.59 13.53
CA PHE A 160 5.37 4.03 13.39
C PHE A 160 5.39 2.49 13.55
N LEU A 161 4.71 1.97 14.56
CA LEU A 161 4.65 0.53 14.84
C LEU A 161 3.79 -0.19 13.81
N GLY A 162 2.64 0.40 13.47
CA GLY A 162 1.78 -0.11 12.39
C GLY A 162 2.51 -0.17 11.05
N PHE A 163 3.33 0.85 10.74
CA PHE A 163 4.16 0.84 9.54
C PHE A 163 5.17 -0.31 9.55
N LEU A 164 5.88 -0.51 10.67
CA LEU A 164 6.88 -1.57 10.77
C LEU A 164 6.25 -2.97 10.66
N ARG A 165 5.06 -3.15 11.22
CA ARG A 165 4.27 -4.38 11.11
C ARG A 165 3.83 -4.65 9.67
N LEU A 166 3.27 -3.63 8.99
CA LEU A 166 2.87 -3.73 7.58
C LEU A 166 4.07 -3.97 6.66
N ALA A 167 5.20 -3.30 6.91
CA ALA A 167 6.42 -3.50 6.14
C ALA A 167 6.93 -4.94 6.29
N ARG A 168 6.98 -5.47 7.51
CA ARG A 168 7.33 -6.86 7.76
C ARG A 168 6.37 -7.83 7.05
N ALA A 169 5.06 -7.59 7.16
CA ALA A 169 4.05 -8.43 6.53
C ALA A 169 4.17 -8.40 4.99
N ALA A 170 4.41 -7.24 4.38
CA ALA A 170 4.63 -7.12 2.95
C ALA A 170 5.90 -7.86 2.50
N LEU A 171 6.98 -7.79 3.26
CA LEU A 171 8.20 -8.55 3.00
C LEU A 171 7.98 -10.06 3.12
N THR A 172 7.26 -10.52 4.16
CA THR A 172 6.89 -11.93 4.30
C THR A 172 5.98 -12.40 3.16
N HIS A 173 5.03 -11.58 2.74
CA HIS A 173 4.19 -11.89 1.59
C HIS A 173 5.05 -11.99 0.32
N LEU A 174 6.02 -11.10 0.14
CA LEU A 174 6.93 -11.14 -1.00
C LEU A 174 7.77 -12.43 -1.02
N THR A 175 8.24 -12.91 0.13
CA THR A 175 8.99 -14.18 0.22
C THR A 175 8.10 -15.38 -0.10
N VAL A 176 6.88 -15.40 0.43
CA VAL A 176 5.92 -16.51 0.26
C VAL A 176 5.39 -16.57 -1.18
N THR A 177 5.13 -15.43 -1.82
CA THR A 177 4.57 -15.36 -3.18
C THR A 177 5.67 -15.38 -4.27
N GLY A 178 6.88 -15.86 -3.97
CA GLY A 178 7.92 -16.17 -4.97
C GLY A 178 8.94 -15.07 -5.24
N GLY A 179 9.43 -14.37 -4.20
CA GLY A 179 10.39 -13.27 -4.30
C GLY A 179 11.85 -13.61 -4.67
N MET A 180 12.23 -14.89 -4.79
CA MET A 180 13.64 -15.29 -4.95
C MET A 180 14.09 -15.64 -6.37
N ALA A 181 13.19 -15.74 -7.37
CA ALA A 181 13.52 -16.47 -8.60
C ALA A 181 14.05 -15.64 -9.80
N VAL A 182 14.27 -14.33 -9.69
CA VAL A 182 14.54 -13.49 -10.89
C VAL A 182 15.98 -12.94 -10.97
N GLY A 183 16.80 -13.11 -9.93
CA GLY A 183 18.16 -12.56 -9.91
C GLY A 183 19.22 -13.39 -10.65
N GLU A 184 19.08 -14.71 -10.69
CA GLU A 184 20.19 -15.61 -11.07
C GLU A 184 20.36 -15.79 -12.58
N SER A 185 19.28 -15.71 -13.38
CA SER A 185 19.30 -16.16 -14.78
C SER A 185 19.67 -15.11 -15.83
N MET A 186 19.79 -13.83 -15.46
CA MET A 186 20.02 -12.73 -16.42
C MET A 186 21.40 -12.08 -16.31
N ILE A 187 22.16 -12.38 -15.24
CA ILE A 187 23.52 -11.84 -15.01
C ILE A 187 24.53 -12.45 -16.00
N GLN A 188 24.28 -13.66 -16.53
CA GLN A 188 25.22 -14.34 -17.42
C GLN A 188 25.25 -13.83 -18.87
N GLN A 189 24.40 -12.86 -19.25
CA GLN A 189 24.25 -12.45 -20.66
C GLN A 189 24.89 -11.10 -21.01
N VAL A 190 25.55 -10.42 -20.05
CA VAL A 190 26.24 -9.13 -20.29
C VAL A 190 27.76 -9.31 -20.13
N LEU A 191 28.34 -10.21 -20.92
CA LEU A 191 29.77 -10.33 -21.12
C LEU A 191 30.09 -10.01 -22.59
N GLY A 192 30.28 -8.72 -22.90
CA GLY A 192 30.89 -8.31 -24.17
C GLY A 192 30.45 -6.94 -24.71
N LEU A 193 31.42 -6.04 -24.86
CA LEU A 193 31.50 -4.89 -25.81
C LEU A 193 30.85 -3.53 -25.43
N GLY A 194 31.68 -2.62 -24.88
CA GLY A 194 31.59 -1.17 -25.14
C GLY A 194 30.83 -0.28 -24.15
N ILE A 195 30.91 1.03 -24.38
CA ILE A 195 30.16 2.09 -23.66
C ILE A 195 28.64 1.89 -23.79
N ALA A 196 28.19 1.40 -24.96
CA ALA A 196 26.81 0.99 -25.19
C ALA A 196 26.38 -0.16 -24.25
N ALA A 197 27.26 -1.13 -23.97
CA ALA A 197 26.97 -2.18 -22.99
C ALA A 197 26.89 -1.65 -21.55
N ARG A 198 27.68 -0.64 -21.17
CA ARG A 198 27.56 -0.01 -19.83
C ARG A 198 26.26 0.76 -19.66
N VAL A 199 25.84 1.50 -20.69
CA VAL A 199 24.55 2.22 -20.69
C VAL A 199 23.39 1.23 -20.67
N SER A 200 23.46 0.17 -21.50
CA SER A 200 22.48 -0.91 -21.52
C SER A 200 22.40 -1.66 -20.18
N ALA A 201 23.55 -1.92 -19.53
CA ALA A 201 23.61 -2.52 -18.21
C ALA A 201 22.97 -1.64 -17.13
N LYS A 202 23.23 -0.31 -17.15
CA LYS A 202 22.63 0.63 -16.18
C LYS A 202 21.12 0.80 -16.39
N LEU A 203 20.66 0.81 -17.63
CA LEU A 203 19.22 0.77 -17.94
C LEU A 203 18.60 -0.54 -17.46
N GLY A 204 19.28 -1.69 -17.66
CA GLY A 204 18.84 -3.00 -17.16
C GLY A 204 18.74 -3.05 -15.63
N GLU A 205 19.74 -2.53 -14.92
CA GLU A 205 19.72 -2.38 -13.45
C GLU A 205 18.54 -1.52 -12.99
N GLY A 206 18.27 -0.40 -13.69
CA GLY A 206 17.14 0.46 -13.40
C GLY A 206 15.80 -0.24 -13.56
N VAL A 207 15.59 -0.90 -14.70
CA VAL A 207 14.36 -1.67 -14.95
C VAL A 207 14.18 -2.76 -13.90
N LEU A 208 15.26 -3.46 -13.53
CA LEU A 208 15.23 -4.50 -12.50
C LEU A 208 14.81 -3.93 -11.14
N ASN A 209 15.40 -2.83 -10.70
CA ASN A 209 15.05 -2.16 -9.44
C ASN A 209 13.61 -1.62 -9.46
N GLY A 210 13.15 -1.09 -10.59
CA GLY A 210 11.76 -0.69 -10.80
C GLY A 210 10.80 -1.88 -10.67
N LEU A 211 11.15 -3.02 -11.27
CA LEU A 211 10.36 -4.24 -11.19
C LEU A 211 10.27 -4.77 -9.74
N MET A 212 11.39 -4.77 -9.01
CA MET A 212 11.41 -5.16 -7.60
C MET A 212 10.57 -4.22 -6.74
N THR A 213 10.61 -2.91 -7.03
CA THR A 213 9.73 -1.92 -6.39
C THR A 213 8.27 -2.21 -6.67
N ALA A 214 7.92 -2.56 -7.91
CA ALA A 214 6.56 -2.93 -8.28
C ALA A 214 6.09 -4.20 -7.54
N ARG A 215 6.96 -5.22 -7.43
CA ARG A 215 6.66 -6.45 -6.68
C ARG A 215 6.44 -6.20 -5.19
N PHE A 216 7.29 -5.40 -4.56
CA PHE A 216 7.09 -4.97 -3.18
C PHE A 216 5.75 -4.21 -3.03
N GLY A 217 5.44 -3.31 -3.96
CA GLY A 217 4.17 -2.58 -3.98
C GLY A 217 2.95 -3.50 -4.07
N LEU A 218 2.99 -4.52 -4.93
CA LEU A 218 1.91 -5.51 -5.05
C LEU A 218 1.76 -6.36 -3.78
N ALA A 219 2.87 -6.74 -3.14
CA ALA A 219 2.83 -7.43 -1.86
C ALA A 219 2.24 -6.54 -0.75
N ALA A 220 2.63 -5.27 -0.71
CA ALA A 220 2.06 -4.29 0.21
C ALA A 220 0.56 -4.08 -0.03
N LEU A 221 0.12 -4.03 -1.30
CA LEU A 221 -1.28 -3.98 -1.68
C LEU A 221 -2.05 -5.19 -1.14
N ALA A 222 -1.55 -6.39 -1.39
CA ALA A 222 -2.20 -7.63 -0.95
C ALA A 222 -2.35 -7.70 0.58
N VAL A 223 -1.41 -7.14 1.34
CA VAL A 223 -1.46 -7.05 2.80
C VAL A 223 -2.40 -5.95 3.29
N CYS A 224 -2.43 -4.80 2.62
CA CYS A 224 -3.26 -3.66 3.07
C CYS A 224 -4.75 -3.78 2.68
N ARG A 225 -5.08 -4.67 1.74
CA ARG A 225 -6.46 -4.82 1.25
C ARG A 225 -7.38 -5.45 2.31
N PRO A 226 -8.57 -4.87 2.57
CA PRO A 226 -9.47 -5.31 3.64
C PRO A 226 -10.31 -6.55 3.29
N LEU A 227 -10.43 -6.89 2.02
CA LEU A 227 -11.07 -8.13 1.56
C LEU A 227 -10.07 -8.97 0.75
N PRO A 228 -10.17 -10.32 0.83
CA PRO A 228 -9.47 -11.19 -0.10
C PRO A 228 -9.96 -10.96 -1.54
N PHE A 229 -9.15 -11.37 -2.51
CA PHE A 229 -9.58 -11.41 -3.90
C PHE A 229 -10.54 -12.58 -4.09
N VAL A 230 -11.82 -12.30 -4.38
CA VAL A 230 -12.84 -13.33 -4.59
C VAL A 230 -13.21 -13.41 -6.06
N ARG A 231 -13.58 -12.28 -6.65
CA ARG A 231 -13.98 -12.18 -8.06
C ARG A 231 -13.05 -11.31 -8.89
N GLU A 232 -12.41 -10.33 -8.27
CA GLU A 232 -11.40 -9.55 -8.97
C GLU A 232 -10.08 -10.32 -9.06
N ALA A 233 -9.45 -10.29 -10.24
CA ALA A 233 -8.13 -10.89 -10.41
C ALA A 233 -7.09 -10.04 -9.63
N PRO A 234 -6.19 -10.68 -8.85
CA PRO A 234 -5.14 -9.95 -8.17
C PRO A 234 -4.26 -9.23 -9.20
N PRO A 235 -3.89 -7.96 -8.95
CA PRO A 235 -3.09 -7.19 -9.88
C PRO A 235 -1.74 -7.88 -10.10
N ARG A 236 -1.39 -8.09 -11.37
CA ARG A 236 -0.17 -8.78 -11.77
C ARG A 236 0.93 -7.77 -12.04
N LEU A 237 2.16 -8.27 -12.00
CA LEU A 237 3.35 -7.48 -12.32
C LEU A 237 3.29 -6.93 -13.77
N SER A 238 2.68 -7.68 -14.69
CA SER A 238 2.44 -7.25 -16.08
C SER A 238 1.54 -6.02 -16.17
N ASP A 239 0.57 -5.89 -15.28
CA ASP A 239 -0.42 -4.80 -15.32
C ASP A 239 0.25 -3.48 -14.91
N VAL A 240 1.14 -3.56 -13.91
CA VAL A 240 1.97 -2.43 -13.48
C VAL A 240 3.08 -2.16 -14.50
N ALA A 241 3.74 -3.19 -15.04
CA ALA A 241 4.81 -3.04 -16.02
C ALA A 241 4.33 -2.42 -17.35
N GLY A 242 3.11 -2.74 -17.78
CA GLY A 242 2.49 -2.08 -18.94
C GLY A 242 2.27 -0.58 -18.71
N GLU A 243 1.94 -0.17 -17.49
CA GLU A 243 1.88 1.24 -17.09
C GLU A 243 3.27 1.87 -16.99
N LEU A 244 4.33 1.13 -16.63
CA LEU A 244 5.73 1.60 -16.64
C LEU A 244 6.19 2.04 -18.04
N LEU A 245 5.80 1.28 -19.05
CA LEU A 245 6.22 1.50 -20.44
C LEU A 245 5.36 2.55 -21.17
N ARG A 246 4.20 2.91 -20.60
CA ARG A 246 3.39 4.01 -21.13
C ARG A 246 4.05 5.36 -20.80
N PRO A 247 4.24 6.25 -21.80
CA PRO A 247 4.63 7.64 -21.56
C PRO A 247 3.70 8.28 -20.53
N ALA A 248 4.23 9.13 -19.65
CA ALA A 248 3.39 9.86 -18.70
C ALA A 248 2.48 10.83 -19.47
N ASP A 249 1.17 10.66 -19.36
CA ASP A 249 0.23 11.67 -19.84
C ASP A 249 0.39 12.94 -18.98
N PRO A 250 0.40 14.13 -19.58
CA PRO A 250 0.54 15.39 -18.85
C PRO A 250 -0.65 15.58 -17.90
N GLU A 251 -0.38 16.01 -16.66
CA GLU A 251 -1.41 16.35 -15.68
C GLU A 251 -2.37 17.41 -16.27
N PRO A 252 -3.70 17.22 -16.18
CA PRO A 252 -4.63 18.31 -16.42
C PRO A 252 -4.51 19.35 -15.30
N LYS A 253 -4.28 20.60 -15.70
CA LYS A 253 -4.21 21.79 -14.82
C LYS A 253 -5.54 22.09 -14.13
#